data_AF-A0AA95J8A3-F1
#
_entry.id   AF-A0AA95J8A3-F1
#
_cell.length_a   1.000
_cell.length_b   1.000
_cell.length_c   1.000
_cell.angle_alpha   90.00
_cell.angle_beta   90.00
_cell.angle_gamma   90.00
#
_symmetry.space_group_name_H-M   'P 1'
#
loop_
_entity.id
_entity.type
_entity.pdbx_description
1 polymer ?
#
loop_
_entity_poly.entity_id
_entity_poly.type
_entity_poly.pdbx_seq_one_letter_code
_entity_poly.pdbx_strand_id
1 'polypeptide(L)'
;MIQDFDGMQKASQQGIDMAMESFGSMSQGLQALMVEAADYSKKNFETGSAALEKILTSSSVDKVVEAQSEYVKSTCEGYMAQMSKLGTMMTEVTRDACKPYERMFGAFPK
;
A
#
# COMPACT_ATOMS: atom_id res chain seq x y z
N MET A 1 -16.30 -44.48 -4.29
CA MET A 1 -15.94 -44.41 -2.84
C MET A 1 -14.48 -44.09 -2.59
N ILE A 2 -13.48 -44.94 -2.88
CA ILE A 2 -12.06 -44.56 -2.67
C ILE A 2 -11.63 -43.43 -3.62
N GLN A 3 -12.06 -43.46 -4.89
CA GLN A 3 -11.81 -42.37 -5.86
C GLN A 3 -12.47 -41.04 -5.46
N ASP A 4 -13.71 -41.08 -4.95
CA ASP A 4 -14.38 -39.89 -4.40
C ASP A 4 -13.64 -39.29 -3.20
N PHE A 5 -13.09 -40.15 -2.34
CA PHE A 5 -12.37 -39.72 -1.15
C PHE A 5 -11.03 -39.07 -1.50
N ASP A 6 -10.28 -39.64 -2.45
CA ASP A 6 -9.02 -39.06 -2.96
C ASP A 6 -9.26 -37.74 -3.69
N GLY A 7 -10.35 -37.64 -4.47
CA GLY A 7 -10.78 -36.39 -5.12
C GLY A 7 -11.18 -35.31 -4.12
N MET A 8 -11.96 -35.66 -3.09
CA MET A 8 -12.35 -34.77 -2.00
C MET A 8 -11.14 -34.30 -1.18
N GLN A 9 -10.19 -35.19 -0.89
CA GLN A 9 -8.97 -34.86 -0.18
C GLN A 9 -8.09 -33.89 -1.00
N LYS A 10 -7.94 -34.12 -2.31
CA LYS A 10 -7.22 -33.21 -3.21
C LYS A 10 -7.87 -31.83 -3.31
N ALA A 11 -9.20 -31.78 -3.44
CA ALA A 11 -9.94 -30.52 -3.46
C ALA A 11 -9.77 -29.74 -2.13
N SER A 12 -9.80 -30.44 -1.00
CA SER A 12 -9.53 -29.84 0.31
C SER A 12 -8.10 -29.28 0.40
N GLN A 13 -7.12 -30.02 -0.11
CA GLN A 13 -5.71 -29.61 -0.06
C GLN A 13 -5.46 -28.39 -0.95
N GLN A 14 -5.99 -28.39 -2.18
CA GLN A 14 -5.93 -27.22 -3.08
C GLN A 14 -6.61 -25.99 -2.46
N GLY A 15 -7.72 -26.16 -1.76
CA GLY A 15 -8.39 -25.08 -1.04
C GLY A 15 -7.51 -24.45 0.04
N ILE A 16 -6.79 -25.27 0.81
CA ILE A 16 -5.84 -24.81 1.84
C ILE A 16 -4.66 -24.08 1.18
N ASP A 17 -4.09 -24.62 0.11
CA ASP A 17 -2.95 -24.02 -0.60
C ASP A 17 -3.32 -22.63 -1.16
N MET A 18 -4.49 -22.51 -1.81
CA MET A 18 -4.98 -21.21 -2.31
C MET A 18 -5.22 -20.20 -1.18
N ALA A 19 -5.76 -20.64 -0.04
CA ALA A 19 -5.95 -19.78 1.11
C ALA A 19 -4.62 -19.31 1.71
N MET A 20 -3.61 -20.18 1.79
CA MET A 20 -2.26 -19.82 2.24
C MET A 20 -1.59 -18.83 1.28
N GLU A 21 -1.69 -19.04 -0.04
CA GLU A 21 -1.18 -18.09 -1.03
C GLU A 21 -1.84 -16.70 -0.88
N SER A 22 -3.18 -16.65 -0.76
CA SER A 22 -3.93 -15.42 -0.58
C SER A 22 -3.55 -14.69 0.72
N PHE A 23 -3.40 -15.43 1.82
CA PHE A 23 -2.93 -14.89 3.09
C PHE A 23 -1.50 -14.33 2.98
N GLY A 24 -0.61 -15.02 2.25
CA GLY A 24 0.74 -14.55 1.95
C GLY A 24 0.73 -13.20 1.23
N SER A 25 -0.04 -13.08 0.15
CA SER A 25 -0.20 -11.83 -0.61
C SER A 25 -0.73 -10.69 0.27
N MET A 26 -1.73 -10.96 1.11
CA MET A 26 -2.28 -9.97 2.03
C MET A 26 -1.26 -9.52 3.08
N SER A 27 -0.48 -10.45 3.63
CA SER A 27 0.60 -10.13 4.59
C SER A 27 1.69 -9.25 3.95
N GLN A 28 2.10 -9.55 2.71
CA GLN A 28 3.05 -8.73 1.97
C GLN A 28 2.50 -7.33 1.69
N GLY A 29 1.21 -7.25 1.35
CA GLY A 29 0.51 -5.99 1.19
C GLY A 29 0.54 -5.10 2.43
N LEU A 30 0.27 -5.68 3.60
CA LEU A 30 0.36 -4.98 4.88
C LEU A 30 1.77 -4.50 5.19
N GLN A 31 2.79 -5.30 4.90
CA GLN A 31 4.19 -4.90 5.05
C GLN A 31 4.53 -3.71 4.14
N ALA A 32 4.08 -3.74 2.88
CA ALA A 32 4.28 -2.63 1.95
C ALA A 32 3.61 -1.35 2.46
N LEU A 33 2.38 -1.42 2.98
CA LEU A 33 1.69 -0.28 3.58
C LEU A 33 2.43 0.30 4.79
N MET A 34 3.02 -0.56 5.63
CA MET A 34 3.82 -0.12 6.76
C MET A 34 5.09 0.62 6.32
N VAL A 35 5.81 0.09 5.33
CA VAL A 35 7.00 0.75 4.74
C VAL A 35 6.60 2.11 4.18
N GLU A 36 5.51 2.16 3.43
CA GLU A 36 5.03 3.39 2.83
C GLU A 36 4.65 4.46 3.87
N ALA A 37 4.01 4.06 4.97
CA ALA A 37 3.67 4.97 6.06
C ALA A 37 4.93 5.54 6.75
N ALA A 38 5.98 4.73 6.90
CA ALA A 38 7.25 5.17 7.44
C ALA A 38 7.94 6.17 6.50
N ASP A 39 7.98 5.88 5.20
CA ASP A 39 8.57 6.75 4.19
C ASP A 39 7.85 8.10 4.10
N TYR A 40 6.50 8.10 4.10
CA TYR A 40 5.71 9.34 4.11
C TYR A 40 5.96 10.16 5.37
N SER A 41 6.05 9.51 6.54
CA SER A 41 6.34 10.18 7.82
C SER A 41 7.71 10.85 7.79
N LYS A 42 8.73 10.16 7.27
CA LYS A 42 10.08 10.71 7.10
C LYS A 42 10.07 11.93 6.18
N LYS A 43 9.40 11.83 5.02
CA LYS A 43 9.28 12.94 4.07
C LYS A 43 8.60 14.17 4.68
N ASN A 44 7.53 13.97 5.45
CA ASN A 44 6.85 15.07 6.14
C ASN A 44 7.76 15.74 7.17
N PHE A 45 8.53 14.96 7.92
CA PHE A 45 9.50 15.50 8.88
C PHE A 45 10.57 16.34 8.19
N GLU A 46 11.16 15.84 7.11
CA GLU A 46 12.17 16.56 6.31
C GLU A 46 11.59 17.85 5.70
N THR A 47 10.37 17.81 5.21
CA THR A 47 9.68 18.98 4.64
C THR A 47 9.44 20.05 5.71
N GLY A 48 8.96 19.63 6.89
CA GLY A 48 8.71 20.54 8.01
C GLY A 48 9.98 21.13 8.61
N SER A 49 11.05 20.33 8.74
CA SER A 49 12.33 20.81 9.26
C SER A 49 12.95 21.83 8.32
N ALA A 50 12.91 21.61 7.00
CA ALA A 50 13.40 22.55 6.01
C ALA A 50 12.62 23.88 6.03
N ALA A 51 11.29 23.82 6.18
CA ALA A 51 10.47 25.02 6.32
C ALA A 51 10.80 25.79 7.61
N LEU A 52 10.95 25.08 8.74
CA LEU A 52 11.33 25.69 10.01
C LEU A 52 12.71 26.34 9.95
N GLU A 53 13.70 25.67 9.35
CA GLU A 53 15.05 26.22 9.18
C GLU A 53 15.01 27.52 8.36
N LYS A 54 14.27 27.54 7.24
CA LYS A 54 14.07 28.75 6.44
C LYS A 54 13.45 29.88 7.25
N ILE A 55 12.46 29.59 8.10
CA ILE A 55 11.80 30.59 8.95
C ILE A 55 12.78 31.13 10.00
N LEU A 56 13.50 30.26 10.71
CA LEU A 56 14.42 30.64 11.79
C LEU A 56 15.65 31.41 11.30
N THR A 57 16.12 31.11 10.08
CA THR A 57 17.30 31.75 9.49
C THR A 57 16.95 33.01 8.68
N SER A 58 15.67 33.28 8.43
CA SER A 58 15.26 34.42 7.62
C SER A 58 15.30 35.74 8.41
N SER A 59 15.95 36.74 7.83
CA SER A 59 15.95 38.13 8.35
C SER A 59 14.83 39.00 7.76
N SER A 60 13.98 38.46 6.88
CA SER A 60 12.89 39.18 6.19
C SER A 60 11.56 38.46 6.32
N VAL A 61 10.49 39.24 6.54
CA VAL A 61 9.11 38.76 6.60
C VAL A 61 8.67 38.16 5.26
N ASP A 62 9.07 38.73 4.12
CA ASP A 62 8.71 38.22 2.79
C ASP A 62 9.18 36.77 2.59
N LYS A 63 10.41 36.48 3.04
CA LYS A 63 10.99 35.12 2.97
C LYS A 63 10.33 34.13 3.93
N VAL A 64 9.82 34.61 5.07
CA VAL A 64 9.02 33.77 6.00
C VAL A 64 7.70 33.39 5.34
N VAL A 65 7.03 34.35 4.68
CA VAL A 65 5.78 34.11 3.95
C VAL A 65 6.00 33.15 2.78
N GLU A 66 7.08 33.32 2.03
CA GLU A 66 7.49 32.40 0.96
C GLU A 66 7.69 30.98 1.49
N ALA A 67 8.49 30.81 2.55
CA ALA A 67 8.75 29.50 3.16
C ALA A 67 7.47 28.82 3.66
N GLN A 68 6.55 29.58 4.27
CA GLN A 68 5.28 29.03 4.73
C GLN A 68 4.35 28.67 3.56
N SER A 69 4.34 29.47 2.49
CA SER A 69 3.56 29.17 1.28
C SER A 69 4.07 27.90 0.59
N GLU A 70 5.38 27.76 0.44
CA GLU A 70 6.02 26.55 -0.09
C GLU A 70 5.70 25.33 0.76
N TYR A 71 5.78 25.43 2.09
CA TYR A 71 5.46 24.35 3.00
C TYR A 71 4.01 23.87 2.84
N VAL A 72 3.06 24.81 2.82
CA VAL A 72 1.63 24.48 2.65
C VAL A 72 1.40 23.80 1.30
N LYS A 73 1.95 24.36 0.22
CA LYS A 73 1.83 23.78 -1.12
C LYS A 73 2.40 22.36 -1.18
N SER A 74 3.63 22.17 -0.70
CA SER A 74 4.31 20.87 -0.67
C SER A 74 3.55 19.85 0.17
N THR A 75 2.99 20.27 1.31
CA THR A 75 2.18 19.39 2.17
C THR A 75 0.90 18.96 1.48
N CYS A 76 0.18 19.87 0.81
CA CYS A 76 -1.03 19.54 0.06
C CYS A 76 -0.75 18.59 -1.10
N GLU A 77 0.26 18.87 -1.92
CA GLU A 77 0.67 18.02 -3.04
C GLU A 77 1.13 16.65 -2.54
N GLY A 78 1.94 16.61 -1.48
CA GLY A 78 2.41 15.39 -0.84
C GLY A 78 1.28 14.51 -0.31
N TYR A 79 0.28 15.11 0.34
CA TYR A 79 -0.88 14.40 0.86
C TYR A 79 -1.72 13.76 -0.24
N MET A 80 -2.04 14.50 -1.31
CA MET A 80 -2.80 13.98 -2.44
C MET A 80 -2.07 12.84 -3.15
N ALA A 81 -0.75 12.97 -3.30
CA ALA A 81 0.09 11.91 -3.83
C ALA A 81 0.04 10.65 -2.94
N GLN A 82 0.11 10.83 -1.62
CA GLN A 82 0.05 9.73 -0.66
C GLN A 82 -1.30 8.99 -0.71
N MET A 83 -2.42 9.72 -0.76
CA MET A 83 -3.75 9.12 -0.90
C MET A 83 -3.86 8.28 -2.17
N SER A 84 -3.39 8.81 -3.29
CA SER A 84 -3.42 8.12 -4.58
C SER A 84 -2.59 6.83 -4.54
N LYS A 85 -1.42 6.89 -3.89
CA LYS A 85 -0.52 5.75 -3.73
C LYS A 85 -1.12 4.67 -2.84
N LEU A 86 -1.68 5.03 -1.68
CA LEU A 86 -2.37 4.08 -0.80
C LEU A 86 -3.57 3.40 -1.48
N GLY A 87 -4.34 4.15 -2.28
CA GLY A 87 -5.44 3.58 -3.06
C GLY A 87 -4.98 2.56 -4.11
N THR A 88 -3.86 2.85 -4.78
CA THR A 88 -3.23 1.92 -5.73
C THR A 88 -2.75 0.66 -5.01
N MET A 89 -2.05 0.81 -3.88
CA MET A 89 -1.56 -0.31 -3.09
C MET A 89 -2.71 -1.21 -2.61
N MET A 90 -3.80 -0.66 -2.08
CA MET A 90 -4.94 -1.49 -1.66
C MET A 90 -5.61 -2.23 -2.82
N THR A 91 -5.65 -1.61 -3.99
CA THR A 91 -6.16 -2.27 -5.21
C THR A 91 -5.27 -3.44 -5.60
N GLU A 92 -3.94 -3.26 -5.54
CA GLU A 92 -2.95 -4.31 -5.84
C GLU A 92 -3.01 -5.46 -4.83
N VAL A 93 -3.04 -5.16 -3.53
CA VAL A 93 -3.15 -6.16 -2.46
C VAL A 93 -4.41 -7.00 -2.63
N THR A 94 -5.54 -6.34 -2.88
CA THR A 94 -6.81 -7.04 -3.11
C THR A 94 -6.74 -7.94 -4.34
N ARG A 95 -6.20 -7.42 -5.46
CA ARG A 95 -6.01 -8.19 -6.69
C ARG A 95 -5.12 -9.42 -6.45
N ASP A 96 -3.98 -9.23 -5.79
CA ASP A 96 -3.02 -10.29 -5.53
C ASP A 96 -3.53 -11.34 -4.54
N ALA A 97 -4.36 -10.95 -3.58
CA ALA A 97 -5.04 -11.86 -2.68
C ALA A 97 -6.15 -12.68 -3.39
N CYS A 98 -6.75 -12.16 -4.46
CA CYS A 98 -7.79 -12.86 -5.23
C CYS A 98 -7.23 -13.78 -6.34
N LYS A 99 -6.01 -13.52 -6.85
CA LYS A 99 -5.36 -14.32 -7.92
C LYS A 99 -5.41 -15.84 -7.73
N PRO A 100 -5.16 -16.42 -6.53
CA PRO A 100 -5.20 -17.88 -6.35
C PRO A 100 -6.58 -18.48 -6.73
N TYR A 101 -7.66 -17.73 -6.54
CA TYR A 101 -9.03 -18.15 -6.81
C TYR A 101 -9.45 -17.98 -8.27
N GLU A 102 -8.80 -17.11 -9.05
CA GLU A 102 -9.04 -16.98 -10.50
C GLU A 102 -8.73 -18.30 -11.24
N ARG A 103 -7.77 -19.08 -10.71
CA ARG A 103 -7.43 -20.41 -11.23
C ARG A 103 -8.57 -21.42 -11.10
N MET A 104 -9.46 -21.24 -10.12
CA MET A 104 -10.66 -22.07 -9.93
C MET A 104 -11.74 -21.77 -10.99
N PHE A 105 -11.91 -20.51 -11.39
CA PHE A 105 -12.88 -20.11 -12.41
C PHE A 105 -12.42 -20.44 -13.85
N GLY A 106 -11.12 -20.40 -14.12
CA GLY A 106 -10.56 -20.85 -15.41
C GLY A 106 -10.57 -22.37 -15.62
N ALA A 107 -10.79 -23.14 -14.54
CA ALA A 107 -10.81 -24.60 -14.55
C ALA A 107 -12.22 -25.20 -14.72
N PHE A 108 -13.28 -24.38 -14.80
CA PHE A 108 -14.62 -24.84 -15.18
C PHE A 108 -14.73 -24.90 -16.72
N PRO A 109 -14.75 -26.10 -17.35
CA PRO A 109 -15.12 -26.20 -18.75
C PRO A 109 -16.58 -25.77 -18.93
N LYS A 110 -16.87 -25.06 -20.03
CA LYS A 110 -18.24 -24.79 -20.51
C LYS A 110 -19.02 -26.08 -20.71
#